data_AF-G0MDY3-F1
#
_entry.id   AF-G0MDY3-F1
#
_cell.length_a   1.000
_cell.length_b   1.000
_cell.length_c   1.000
_cell.angle_alpha   90.00
_cell.angle_beta   90.00
_cell.angle_gamma   90.00
#
_symmetry.space_group_name_H-M   'P 1'
#
loop_
_entity.id
_entity.type
_entity.pdbx_description
1 polymer ?
#
loop_
_entity_poly.entity_id
_entity_poly.type
_entity_poly.pdbx_seq_one_letter_code
_entity_poly.pdbx_strand_id
1 'polypeptide(L)'
;MGDRSRPTTSGSFKKEGTPTSSNLFSKSTSEEGISQFTLPNYVELPDSFQQETGNVPKKVRGDLDLSGPELMPFLFKAADKLHSIKDKQAKAEGIRKRFFQLQTMLNEDKIPENCIRNLNYIVDSIEYENYQQAWEHYNGFLQNIPEEELKNWRWLASLKMLINELKSAQRIGSAGSHFRRSIGNL
;
A
#
# COMPACT_ATOMS: atom_id res chain seq x y z
N MET A 1 -51.50 18.15 -24.81
CA MET A 1 -50.09 18.50 -25.10
C MET A 1 -49.63 19.50 -24.04
N GLY A 2 -48.65 19.13 -23.22
CA GLY A 2 -48.05 20.04 -22.24
C GLY A 2 -46.63 20.37 -22.67
N ASP A 3 -46.39 21.62 -23.05
CA ASP A 3 -45.05 22.12 -23.41
C ASP A 3 -44.30 22.56 -22.15
N ARG A 4 -43.14 21.92 -21.91
CA ARG A 4 -42.15 22.29 -20.89
C ARG A 4 -40.94 22.91 -21.59
N SER A 5 -40.77 24.21 -21.42
CA SER A 5 -39.58 24.95 -21.84
C SER A 5 -38.39 24.66 -20.93
N ARG A 6 -37.21 24.39 -21.52
CA ARG A 6 -35.89 24.40 -20.84
C ARG A 6 -35.06 25.57 -21.38
N PRO A 7 -34.36 26.35 -20.53
CA PRO A 7 -33.32 27.27 -21.00
C PRO A 7 -31.97 26.56 -21.09
N THR A 8 -31.28 26.77 -22.20
CA THR A 8 -29.84 26.51 -22.40
C THR A 8 -29.07 27.78 -22.04
N THR A 9 -27.96 27.67 -21.30
CA THR A 9 -27.02 28.79 -21.11
C THR A 9 -25.65 28.40 -21.68
N SER A 10 -25.26 29.13 -22.72
CA SER A 10 -23.95 29.09 -23.36
C SER A 10 -23.13 30.27 -22.85
N GLY A 11 -22.11 30.02 -22.05
CA GLY A 11 -21.16 31.04 -21.58
C GLY A 11 -19.86 31.00 -22.37
N SER A 12 -19.73 31.87 -23.37
CA SER A 12 -18.47 32.12 -24.10
C SER A 12 -17.52 32.96 -23.26
N PHE A 13 -16.35 32.42 -22.92
CA PHE A 13 -15.26 33.18 -22.30
C PHE A 13 -14.36 33.79 -23.39
N LYS A 14 -14.20 35.11 -23.36
CA LYS A 14 -13.29 35.86 -24.24
C LYS A 14 -11.89 35.92 -23.61
N LYS A 15 -10.86 35.63 -24.42
CA LYS A 15 -9.42 35.81 -24.14
C LYS A 15 -8.96 37.13 -24.74
N GLU A 16 -8.52 38.09 -23.94
CA GLU A 16 -7.57 39.18 -24.27
C GLU A 16 -7.03 39.70 -22.91
N GLY A 17 -5.78 40.04 -22.65
CA GLY A 17 -4.54 40.09 -23.42
C GLY A 17 -3.38 40.37 -22.45
N THR A 18 -2.15 40.10 -22.86
CA THR A 18 -0.92 40.52 -22.17
C THR A 18 -0.26 41.59 -23.03
N PRO A 19 0.34 42.64 -22.44
CA PRO A 19 1.71 42.94 -22.87
C PRO A 19 2.67 43.33 -21.75
N THR A 20 3.93 43.09 -22.09
CA THR A 20 5.21 43.12 -21.38
C THR A 20 5.75 44.52 -21.04
N SER A 21 6.74 44.52 -20.12
CA SER A 21 7.84 45.49 -19.89
C SER A 21 7.64 46.39 -18.65
N SER A 22 8.63 46.69 -17.81
CA SER A 22 10.09 46.80 -18.02
C SER A 22 10.88 46.70 -16.70
N ASN A 23 12.20 46.53 -16.85
CA ASN A 23 13.24 46.35 -15.83
C ASN A 23 13.22 47.33 -14.64
N LEU A 24 13.66 46.85 -13.46
CA LEU A 24 14.61 47.56 -12.59
C LEU A 24 15.22 46.58 -11.57
N PHE A 25 16.52 46.34 -11.70
CA PHE A 25 17.33 45.77 -10.63
C PHE A 25 17.45 46.80 -9.51
N SER A 26 16.95 46.47 -8.32
CA SER A 26 17.36 47.09 -7.06
C SER A 26 17.60 45.98 -6.05
N LYS A 27 18.87 45.76 -5.75
CA LYS A 27 19.33 44.91 -4.66
C LYS A 27 19.28 45.78 -3.40
N SER A 28 18.38 45.50 -2.47
CA SER A 28 18.48 45.98 -1.07
C SER A 28 17.64 45.12 -0.14
N THR A 29 18.23 44.86 1.02
CA THR A 29 17.84 44.02 2.15
C THR A 29 16.74 44.66 3.00
N SER A 30 15.71 43.91 3.35
CA SER A 30 15.09 43.90 4.69
C SER A 30 13.94 42.89 4.74
N GLU A 31 13.86 42.18 5.86
CA GLU A 31 12.75 41.31 6.23
C GLU A 31 11.42 42.06 6.15
N GLU A 32 10.47 41.53 5.39
CA GLU A 32 9.07 41.95 5.46
C GLU A 32 8.21 40.69 5.46
N GLY A 33 7.59 40.45 6.62
CA GLY A 33 6.77 39.29 6.91
C GLY A 33 5.66 39.10 5.89
N ILE A 34 5.69 37.97 5.21
CA ILE A 34 4.58 37.52 4.38
C ILE A 34 3.46 37.17 5.35
N SER A 35 2.45 38.03 5.41
CA SER A 35 1.26 37.87 6.25
C SER A 35 0.58 36.54 5.89
N GLN A 36 0.70 35.56 6.78
CA GLN A 36 0.05 34.26 6.67
C GLN A 36 -1.45 34.46 6.87
N PHE A 37 -2.21 34.45 5.77
CA PHE A 37 -3.66 34.43 5.84
C PHE A 37 -4.13 33.03 6.22
N THR A 38 -4.16 32.73 7.52
CA THR A 38 -4.64 31.44 8.04
C THR A 38 -6.17 31.48 8.15
N LEU A 39 -6.85 30.61 7.39
CA LEU A 39 -8.29 30.43 7.52
C LEU A 39 -8.62 29.89 8.92
N PRO A 40 -9.60 30.45 9.65
CA PRO A 40 -10.06 29.89 10.91
C PRO A 40 -10.73 28.53 10.61
N ASN A 41 -10.15 27.45 11.13
CA ASN A 41 -10.51 26.03 10.99
C ASN A 41 -9.75 25.18 9.96
N TYR A 42 -8.51 25.54 9.59
CA TYR A 42 -7.60 24.50 9.07
C TYR A 42 -6.98 23.74 10.25
N VAL A 43 -7.46 22.52 10.51
CA VAL A 43 -6.76 21.57 11.37
C VAL A 43 -5.66 20.96 10.50
N GLU A 44 -4.41 21.37 10.74
CA GLU A 44 -3.26 20.63 10.22
C GLU A 44 -3.34 19.21 10.77
N LEU A 45 -3.64 18.24 9.90
CA LEU A 45 -3.41 16.85 10.25
C LEU A 45 -1.91 16.70 10.50
N PRO A 46 -1.48 16.05 11.59
CA PRO A 46 -0.06 15.84 11.82
C PRO A 46 0.54 15.08 10.63
N ASP A 47 1.56 15.68 10.00
CA ASP A 47 2.44 15.11 8.98
C ASP A 47 3.33 14.02 9.59
N SER A 48 2.73 12.99 10.18
CA SER A 48 3.45 11.86 10.75
C SER A 48 2.75 10.54 10.44
N PHE A 49 2.56 10.32 9.13
CA PHE A 49 2.79 9.00 8.54
C PHE A 49 4.05 9.06 7.67
N GLN A 50 5.13 9.64 8.19
CA GLN A 50 6.44 9.26 7.73
C GLN A 50 6.64 7.81 8.18
N GLN A 51 6.31 6.88 7.29
CA GLN A 51 6.72 5.49 7.40
C GLN A 51 8.24 5.53 7.37
N GLU A 52 8.86 5.57 8.56
CA GLU A 52 10.29 5.42 8.69
C GLU A 52 10.67 4.20 7.85
N THR A 53 11.55 4.38 6.89
CA THR A 53 12.28 3.29 6.23
C THR A 53 13.31 2.72 7.23
N GLY A 54 12.88 2.56 8.48
CA GLY A 54 13.59 1.88 9.54
C GLY A 54 13.82 0.46 9.05
N ASN A 55 15.09 0.10 9.03
CA ASN A 55 15.64 -1.18 8.62
C ASN A 55 14.70 -2.33 9.03
N VAL A 56 13.84 -2.80 8.11
CA VAL A 56 12.90 -3.87 8.44
C VAL A 56 13.75 -5.09 8.78
N PRO A 57 13.56 -5.72 9.96
CA PRO A 57 14.34 -6.87 10.36
C PRO A 57 14.36 -7.92 9.24
N LYS A 58 15.49 -8.60 9.06
CA LYS A 58 15.56 -9.75 8.17
C LYS A 58 15.18 -10.98 9.00
N LYS A 59 14.17 -11.72 8.56
CA LYS A 59 13.73 -12.93 9.27
C LYS A 59 14.80 -14.00 9.15
N VAL A 60 15.15 -14.68 10.24
CA VAL A 60 15.98 -15.89 10.17
C VAL A 60 15.12 -17.03 9.61
N ARG A 61 15.66 -17.78 8.64
CA ARG A 61 14.91 -18.86 7.99
C ARG A 61 14.59 -19.97 8.98
N GLY A 62 13.32 -20.34 9.07
CA GLY A 62 12.88 -21.38 9.99
C GLY A 62 12.85 -20.96 11.47
N ASP A 63 13.09 -19.68 11.77
CA ASP A 63 12.79 -19.10 13.07
C ASP A 63 11.27 -18.93 13.20
N LEU A 64 10.63 -19.68 14.09
CA LEU A 64 9.17 -19.76 14.22
C LEU A 64 8.69 -19.33 15.60
N ASP A 65 9.59 -18.74 16.39
CA ASP A 65 9.33 -18.31 17.76
C ASP A 65 9.01 -16.81 17.84
N LEU A 66 8.77 -16.16 16.70
CA LEU A 66 8.38 -14.75 16.66
C LEU A 66 6.97 -14.57 17.20
N SER A 67 6.82 -13.60 18.10
CA SER A 67 5.52 -13.16 18.59
C SER A 67 4.68 -12.50 17.50
N GLY A 68 3.38 -12.39 17.74
CA GLY A 68 2.45 -11.69 16.85
C GLY A 68 2.93 -10.31 16.40
N PRO A 69 3.27 -9.39 17.32
CA PRO A 69 3.78 -8.07 16.97
C PRO A 69 5.06 -8.10 16.13
N GLU A 70 5.97 -9.04 16.39
CA GLU A 70 7.22 -9.20 15.64
C GLU A 70 6.99 -9.69 14.20
N LEU A 71 5.86 -10.34 13.91
CA LEU A 71 5.50 -10.75 12.55
C LEU A 71 5.03 -9.57 11.67
N MET A 72 4.49 -8.52 12.26
CA MET A 72 3.85 -7.44 11.53
C MET A 72 4.77 -6.69 10.55
N PRO A 73 6.02 -6.34 10.90
CA PRO A 73 6.95 -5.71 9.97
C PRO A 73 7.15 -6.50 8.67
N PHE A 74 7.21 -7.83 8.74
CA PHE A 74 7.36 -8.70 7.56
C PHE A 74 6.12 -8.68 6.66
N LEU A 75 4.93 -8.70 7.27
CA LEU A 75 3.66 -8.59 6.53
C LEU A 75 3.53 -7.24 5.84
N PHE A 76 3.89 -6.14 6.51
CA PHE A 76 3.88 -4.81 5.91
C PHE A 76 4.92 -4.69 4.79
N LYS A 77 6.13 -5.19 4.98
CA LYS A 77 7.16 -5.27 3.94
C LYS A 77 6.67 -6.03 2.71
N ALA A 78 5.97 -7.16 2.89
CA ALA A 78 5.39 -7.90 1.78
C ALA A 78 4.28 -7.12 1.06
N ALA A 79 3.45 -6.38 1.80
CA ALA A 79 2.45 -5.49 1.23
C ALA A 79 3.10 -4.32 0.46
N ASP A 80 4.21 -3.78 0.94
CA ASP A 80 4.98 -2.73 0.27
C ASP A 80 5.64 -3.24 -1.01
N LYS A 81 6.15 -4.46 -0.97
CA LYS A 81 6.60 -5.17 -2.18
C LYS A 81 5.45 -5.23 -3.19
N LEU A 82 4.25 -5.62 -2.80
CA LEU A 82 3.09 -5.62 -3.68
C LEU A 82 2.73 -4.20 -4.18
N HIS A 83 2.81 -3.18 -3.32
CA HIS A 83 2.51 -1.80 -3.67
C HIS A 83 3.44 -1.25 -4.78
N SER A 84 4.70 -1.66 -4.78
CA SER A 84 5.67 -1.25 -5.82
C SER A 84 5.40 -1.87 -7.20
N ILE A 85 4.51 -2.86 -7.30
CA ILE A 85 4.14 -3.51 -8.57
C ILE A 85 3.09 -2.66 -9.27
N LYS A 86 3.31 -2.41 -10.56
CA LYS A 86 2.38 -1.65 -11.41
C LYS A 86 0.97 -2.26 -11.34
N ASP A 87 -0.04 -1.39 -11.20
CA ASP A 87 -1.47 -1.71 -11.15
C ASP A 87 -1.91 -2.54 -9.93
N LYS A 88 -1.10 -2.59 -8.86
CA LYS A 88 -1.41 -3.30 -7.59
C LYS A 88 -1.56 -2.38 -6.37
N GLN A 89 -1.33 -1.08 -6.51
CA GLN A 89 -1.30 -0.09 -5.42
C GLN A 89 -2.58 -0.13 -4.57
N ALA A 90 -3.75 -0.03 -5.20
CA ALA A 90 -5.04 -0.02 -4.50
C ALA A 90 -5.29 -1.33 -3.71
N LYS A 91 -4.86 -2.48 -4.25
CA LYS A 91 -4.96 -3.77 -3.54
C LYS A 91 -4.02 -3.79 -2.34
N ALA A 92 -2.77 -3.34 -2.51
CA ALA A 92 -1.80 -3.26 -1.44
C ALA A 92 -2.28 -2.36 -0.28
N GLU A 93 -2.87 -1.20 -0.58
CA GLU A 93 -3.46 -0.32 0.43
C GLU A 93 -4.61 -0.99 1.20
N GLY A 94 -5.50 -1.70 0.49
CA GLY A 94 -6.57 -2.48 1.12
C GLY A 94 -6.04 -3.59 2.03
N ILE A 95 -4.97 -4.26 1.63
CA ILE A 95 -4.27 -5.27 2.45
C ILE A 95 -3.67 -4.63 3.70
N ARG A 96 -2.94 -3.52 3.55
CA ARG A 96 -2.33 -2.80 4.69
C ARG A 96 -3.36 -2.39 5.73
N LYS A 97 -4.53 -1.87 5.32
CA LYS A 97 -5.63 -1.54 6.23
C LYS A 97 -6.10 -2.73 7.07
N ARG A 98 -6.14 -3.93 6.49
CA ARG A 98 -6.49 -5.16 7.24
C ARG A 98 -5.35 -5.68 8.10
N PHE A 99 -4.10 -5.41 7.73
CA PHE A 99 -2.94 -5.73 8.57
C PHE A 99 -2.84 -4.83 9.80
N PHE A 100 -3.24 -3.57 9.73
CA PHE A 100 -3.43 -2.77 10.94
C PHE A 100 -4.48 -3.37 11.88
N GLN A 101 -5.60 -3.89 11.34
CA GLN A 101 -6.60 -4.61 12.15
C GLN A 101 -6.02 -5.86 12.81
N LEU A 102 -5.24 -6.65 12.07
CA LEU A 102 -4.52 -7.81 12.62
C LEU A 102 -3.56 -7.38 13.74
N GLN A 103 -2.78 -6.32 13.53
CA GLN A 103 -1.86 -5.80 14.54
C GLN A 103 -2.60 -5.42 15.83
N THR A 104 -3.75 -4.74 15.73
CA THR A 104 -4.59 -4.44 16.89
C THR A 104 -5.04 -5.72 17.61
N MET A 105 -5.50 -6.74 16.87
CA MET A 105 -5.93 -8.00 17.47
C MET A 105 -4.78 -8.76 18.16
N LEU A 106 -3.56 -8.71 17.61
CA LEU A 106 -2.38 -9.32 18.21
C LEU A 106 -1.95 -8.58 19.48
N ASN A 107 -2.02 -7.25 19.49
CA ASN A 107 -1.70 -6.44 20.68
C ASN A 107 -2.76 -6.59 21.79
N GLU A 108 -3.98 -6.99 21.45
CA GLU A 108 -5.08 -7.27 22.39
C GLU A 108 -5.16 -8.75 22.78
N ASP A 109 -4.17 -9.57 22.40
CA ASP A 109 -4.12 -11.02 22.66
C ASP A 109 -5.38 -11.79 22.18
N LYS A 110 -6.05 -11.28 21.14
CA LYS A 110 -7.26 -11.88 20.55
C LYS A 110 -6.96 -13.00 19.56
N ILE A 111 -5.70 -13.20 19.20
CA ILE A 111 -5.25 -14.27 18.31
C ILE A 111 -4.58 -15.36 19.14
N PRO A 112 -5.09 -16.60 19.14
CA PRO A 112 -4.48 -17.70 19.86
C PRO A 112 -3.04 -17.99 19.42
N GLU A 113 -2.20 -18.44 20.37
CA GLU A 113 -0.77 -18.72 20.14
C GLU A 113 -0.52 -19.74 19.02
N ASN A 114 -1.37 -20.77 18.91
CA ASN A 114 -1.28 -21.75 17.83
C ASN A 114 -1.50 -21.12 16.44
N CYS A 115 -2.32 -20.05 16.35
CA CYS A 115 -2.54 -19.29 15.14
C CYS A 115 -1.32 -18.41 14.82
N ILE A 116 -0.67 -17.83 15.82
CA ILE A 116 0.58 -17.07 15.66
C ILE A 116 1.69 -17.98 15.14
N ARG A 117 1.83 -19.19 15.68
CA ARG A 117 2.78 -20.19 15.19
C ARG A 117 2.51 -20.60 13.74
N ASN A 118 1.24 -20.77 13.35
CA ASN A 118 0.90 -21.05 11.96
C ASN A 118 1.20 -19.86 11.03
N LEU A 119 0.94 -18.63 11.49
CA LEU A 119 1.25 -17.42 10.76
C LEU A 119 2.77 -17.27 10.52
N ASN A 120 3.61 -17.67 11.48
CA ASN A 120 5.07 -17.70 11.35
C ASN A 120 5.52 -18.49 10.10
N TYR A 121 4.97 -19.68 9.84
CA TYR A 121 5.29 -20.48 8.65
C TYR A 121 4.91 -19.78 7.34
N ILE A 122 3.75 -19.11 7.33
CA ILE A 122 3.28 -18.35 6.17
C ILE A 122 4.21 -17.17 5.91
N VAL A 123 4.55 -16.41 6.96
CA VAL A 123 5.45 -15.25 6.88
C VAL A 123 6.86 -15.66 6.45
N ASP A 124 7.40 -16.76 6.97
CA ASP A 124 8.69 -17.32 6.53
C ASP A 124 8.66 -17.60 5.03
N SER A 125 7.64 -18.30 4.55
CA SER A 125 7.50 -18.62 3.14
C SER A 125 7.37 -17.37 2.25
N ILE A 126 6.68 -16.33 2.71
CA ILE A 126 6.54 -15.05 1.99
C ILE A 126 7.88 -14.30 1.93
N GLU A 127 8.60 -14.20 3.05
CA GLU A 127 9.88 -13.50 3.15
C GLU A 127 10.95 -14.13 2.24
N TYR A 128 10.92 -15.45 2.10
CA TYR A 128 11.81 -16.21 1.19
C TYR A 128 11.22 -16.43 -0.22
N GLU A 129 10.16 -15.70 -0.58
CA GLU A 129 9.51 -15.72 -1.90
C GLU A 129 9.05 -17.11 -2.38
N ASN A 130 8.82 -18.05 -1.46
CA ASN A 130 8.23 -19.35 -1.75
C ASN A 130 6.70 -19.28 -1.65
N TYR A 131 6.08 -18.59 -2.60
CA TYR A 131 4.64 -18.32 -2.56
C TYR A 131 3.76 -19.56 -2.76
N GLN A 132 4.30 -20.64 -3.33
CA GLN A 132 3.59 -21.92 -3.38
C GLN A 132 3.50 -22.55 -1.98
N GLN A 133 4.61 -22.60 -1.25
CA GLN A 133 4.64 -23.09 0.12
C GLN A 133 3.81 -22.20 1.07
N ALA A 134 3.86 -20.88 0.90
CA ALA A 134 3.01 -19.95 1.65
C ALA A 134 1.52 -20.26 1.46
N TRP A 135 1.11 -20.63 0.24
CA TRP A 135 -0.27 -21.03 -0.06
C TRP A 135 -0.67 -22.33 0.62
N GLU A 136 0.22 -23.32 0.68
CA GLU A 136 0.00 -24.59 1.37
C GLU A 136 -0.16 -24.39 2.87
N HIS A 137 0.74 -23.63 3.49
CA HIS A 137 0.62 -23.25 4.90
C HIS A 137 -0.65 -22.46 5.19
N TYR A 138 -1.04 -21.54 4.31
CA TYR A 138 -2.30 -20.81 4.45
C TYR A 138 -3.53 -21.75 4.45
N ASN A 139 -3.60 -22.72 3.53
CA ASN A 139 -4.72 -23.65 3.50
C ASN A 139 -4.76 -24.56 4.74
N GLY A 140 -3.61 -25.04 5.19
CA GLY A 140 -3.51 -25.80 6.44
C GLY A 140 -3.91 -24.97 7.66
N PHE A 141 -3.49 -23.70 7.71
CA PHE A 141 -3.85 -22.77 8.77
C PHE A 141 -5.37 -22.59 8.89
N LEU A 142 -6.08 -22.41 7.77
CA LEU A 142 -7.54 -22.23 7.78
C LEU A 142 -8.29 -23.42 8.38
N GLN A 143 -7.77 -24.65 8.25
CA GLN A 143 -8.40 -25.84 8.82
C GLN A 143 -8.36 -25.87 10.35
N ASN A 144 -7.47 -25.09 10.97
CA ASN A 144 -7.31 -25.01 12.42
C ASN A 144 -8.13 -23.88 13.06
N ILE A 145 -8.88 -23.10 12.27
CA ILE A 145 -9.63 -21.94 12.74
C ILE A 145 -11.13 -22.31 12.76
N PRO A 146 -11.84 -22.11 13.88
CA PRO A 146 -13.29 -22.29 13.95
C PRO A 146 -14.02 -21.43 12.90
N GLU A 147 -15.13 -21.95 12.34
CA GLU A 147 -15.86 -21.26 11.26
C GLU A 147 -16.37 -19.86 11.67
N GLU A 148 -16.71 -19.68 12.96
CA GLU A 148 -17.14 -18.40 13.52
C GLU A 148 -16.03 -17.35 13.43
N GLU A 149 -14.80 -17.72 13.75
CA GLU A 149 -13.64 -16.84 13.66
C GLU A 149 -13.28 -16.52 12.21
N LEU A 150 -13.39 -17.51 11.30
CA LEU A 150 -13.15 -17.31 9.86
C LEU A 150 -14.03 -16.19 9.27
N LYS A 151 -15.27 -16.05 9.74
CA LYS A 151 -16.21 -15.00 9.29
C LYS A 151 -15.82 -13.61 9.82
N ASN A 152 -15.21 -13.56 10.99
CA ASN A 152 -14.85 -12.31 11.67
C ASN A 152 -13.45 -11.81 11.26
N TRP A 153 -12.53 -12.71 10.95
CA TRP A 153 -11.13 -12.41 10.68
C TRP A 153 -10.89 -12.01 9.22
N ARG A 154 -11.36 -10.81 8.86
CA ARG A 154 -11.23 -10.25 7.50
C ARG A 154 -9.78 -10.14 7.02
N TRP A 155 -8.79 -10.13 7.92
CA TRP A 155 -7.38 -10.12 7.58
C TRP A 155 -6.92 -11.41 6.88
N LEU A 156 -7.59 -12.54 7.10
CA LEU A 156 -7.31 -13.81 6.41
C LEU A 156 -7.54 -13.70 4.89
N ALA A 157 -8.58 -12.97 4.48
CA ALA A 157 -8.85 -12.72 3.07
C ALA A 157 -7.76 -11.84 2.44
N SER A 158 -7.26 -10.85 3.17
CA SER A 158 -6.14 -10.02 2.73
C SER A 158 -4.82 -10.79 2.64
N LEU A 159 -4.56 -11.72 3.58
CA LEU A 159 -3.38 -12.58 3.51
C LEU A 159 -3.42 -13.50 2.29
N LYS A 160 -4.58 -14.12 2.00
CA LYS A 160 -4.80 -14.90 0.76
C LYS A 160 -4.58 -14.06 -0.49
N MET A 161 -5.11 -12.83 -0.51
CA MET A 161 -4.95 -11.93 -1.64
C MET A 161 -3.47 -11.57 -1.83
N LEU A 162 -2.76 -11.22 -0.76
CA LEU A 162 -1.32 -10.91 -0.81
C LEU A 162 -0.51 -12.06 -1.43
N ILE A 163 -0.70 -13.29 -0.93
CA ILE A 163 0.00 -14.49 -1.44
C ILE A 163 -0.27 -14.68 -2.94
N ASN A 164 -1.53 -14.61 -3.37
CA ASN A 164 -1.91 -14.84 -4.76
C ASN A 164 -1.37 -13.77 -5.71
N GLU A 165 -1.40 -12.49 -5.30
CA GLU A 165 -0.91 -11.39 -6.11
C GLU A 165 0.62 -11.44 -6.27
N LEU A 166 1.35 -11.70 -5.18
CA LEU A 166 2.82 -11.87 -5.22
C LEU A 166 3.23 -13.08 -6.06
N LYS A 167 2.53 -14.22 -5.91
CA LYS A 167 2.74 -15.42 -6.73
C LYS A 167 2.52 -15.15 -8.21
N SER A 168 1.48 -14.39 -8.54
CA SER A 168 1.15 -14.06 -9.94
C SER A 168 2.20 -13.12 -10.55
N ALA A 169 2.68 -12.14 -9.78
CA ALA A 169 3.71 -11.22 -10.23
C ALA A 169 5.06 -11.93 -10.52
N GLN A 170 5.44 -12.92 -9.70
CA GLN A 170 6.67 -13.69 -9.91
C GLN A 170 6.67 -14.44 -11.26
N ARG A 171 5.51 -14.95 -11.69
CA ARG A 171 5.37 -15.65 -12.97
C ARG A 171 5.56 -14.73 -14.18
N ILE A 172 5.09 -13.49 -14.08
CA ILE A 172 5.19 -12.50 -15.17
C ILE A 172 6.65 -12.07 -15.37
N GLY A 173 7.42 -11.93 -14.30
CA GLY A 173 8.85 -11.61 -14.38
C GLY A 173 9.71 -12.71 -15.00
N SER A 174 9.32 -13.97 -14.85
CA SER A 174 10.05 -15.12 -15.42
C SER A 174 9.81 -15.31 -16.93
N ALA A 175 8.63 -14.92 -17.43
CA ALA A 175 8.26 -15.09 -18.85
C ALA A 175 8.72 -13.94 -19.78
N GLY A 176 9.27 -12.85 -19.26
CA GLY A 176 9.52 -11.60 -20.01
C GLY A 176 10.94 -11.36 -20.53
N SER A 177 11.92 -12.24 -20.29
CA SER A 177 13.34 -11.94 -20.59
C SER A 177 13.84 -12.33 -21.99
N HIS A 178 12.98 -12.89 -22.86
CA HIS A 178 13.40 -13.43 -24.16
C HIS A 178 13.18 -12.53 -25.39
N PHE A 179 12.92 -11.22 -25.23
CA PHE A 179 12.75 -10.31 -26.37
C PHE A 179 13.56 -9.01 -26.23
N ARG A 180 14.88 -9.11 -26.27
CA ARG A 180 15.76 -8.09 -26.92
C ARG A 180 17.11 -8.71 -27.26
N ARG A 181 17.13 -9.52 -28.33
CA ARG A 181 18.34 -9.67 -29.14
C ARG A 181 17.94 -9.46 -30.60
N SER A 182 17.63 -8.20 -30.93
CA SER A 182 17.60 -7.79 -32.33
C SER A 182 19.04 -7.62 -32.77
N ILE A 183 19.40 -8.50 -33.68
CA ILE A 183 20.67 -8.65 -34.37
C ILE A 183 21.03 -7.31 -35.02
N GLY A 184 22.13 -6.70 -34.59
CA GLY A 184 22.84 -5.71 -35.39
C GLY A 184 23.74 -6.46 -36.35
N ASN A 185 23.27 -6.64 -37.59
CA ASN A 185 24.13 -7.07 -38.69
C ASN A 185 24.78 -5.83 -39.29
N LEU A 186 26.12 -5.86 -39.30
CA LEU A 186 27.12 -5.31 -40.23
C LEU A 186 26.75 -4.04 -41.02
#